data_AF-G9YI71-F1
#
_entry.id   AF-G9YI71-F1
#
_cell.length_a   1.000
_cell.length_b   1.000
_cell.length_c   1.000
_cell.angle_alpha   90.00
_cell.angle_beta   90.00
_cell.angle_gamma   90.00
#
_symmetry.space_group_name_H-M   'P 1'
#
loop_
_entity.id
_entity.type
_entity.pdbx_description
1 polymer ?
#
loop_
_entity_poly.entity_id
_entity_poly.type
_entity_poly.pdbx_seq_one_letter_code
_entity_poly.pdbx_strand_id
1 'polypeptide(L)'
;MKKYILISELAIHNANAMSSTITIGVPAMTAWLGAVHALERKINKSYKFEGVQFPCTTVSYLKTDLQVYKGHGDYANSIIGTANPLDDKGKRASFIEEPRIHLKVSLLIETEGLAGDCEDKFIEIFSKELYKSKFAGGDVMDFERVRLVYSNGDVHDTRKIVSMLMPGFVVVERKFRFR
;
A
#
# COMPACT_ATOMS: atom_id res chain seq x y z
N MET A 1 -20.48 1.84 15.86
CA MET A 1 -19.60 2.89 15.32
C MET A 1 -18.32 2.22 14.86
N LYS A 2 -18.00 2.31 13.56
CA LYS A 2 -16.76 1.75 13.00
C LYS A 2 -15.65 2.79 13.08
N LYS A 3 -14.44 2.34 13.36
CA LYS A 3 -13.22 3.16 13.37
C LYS A 3 -12.35 2.78 12.17
N TYR A 4 -11.77 3.78 11.53
CA TYR A 4 -10.88 3.62 10.40
C TYR A 4 -9.61 4.42 10.60
N ILE A 5 -8.49 3.87 10.16
CA ILE A 5 -7.20 4.55 10.03
C ILE A 5 -7.08 4.97 8.57
N LEU A 6 -7.01 6.27 8.33
CA LEU A 6 -6.73 6.85 7.03
C LEU A 6 -5.27 7.27 6.96
N ILE A 7 -4.52 6.67 6.04
CA ILE A 7 -3.17 7.10 5.66
C ILE A 7 -3.30 7.87 4.35
N SER A 8 -3.06 9.17 4.38
CA SER A 8 -3.14 10.03 3.21
C SER A 8 -1.80 10.10 2.47
N GLU A 9 -1.84 9.94 1.15
CA GLU A 9 -0.72 10.22 0.25
C GLU A 9 0.59 9.46 0.54
N LEU A 10 0.49 8.19 0.95
CA LEU A 10 1.63 7.29 1.14
C LEU A 10 2.42 7.11 -0.16
N ALA A 11 3.65 7.63 -0.17
CA ALA A 11 4.61 7.52 -1.24
C ALA A 11 5.50 6.28 -1.04
N ILE A 12 5.47 5.37 -2.00
CA ILE A 12 6.23 4.12 -1.98
C ILE A 12 7.16 4.09 -3.20
N HIS A 13 8.43 3.79 -2.94
CA HIS A 13 9.46 3.71 -3.95
C HIS A 13 9.85 2.26 -4.24
N ASN A 14 10.04 1.91 -5.52
CA ASN A 14 10.51 0.59 -5.97
C ASN A 14 9.65 -0.59 -5.46
N ALA A 15 8.32 -0.43 -5.44
CA ALA A 15 7.42 -1.54 -5.18
C ALA A 15 7.46 -2.56 -6.34
N ASN A 16 7.18 -3.82 -6.03
CA ASN A 16 7.08 -4.88 -7.02
C ASN A 16 5.84 -4.66 -7.91
N ALA A 17 6.06 -4.53 -9.22
CA ALA A 17 5.00 -4.39 -10.21
C ALA A 17 4.59 -5.71 -10.86
N MET A 18 5.33 -6.80 -10.63
CA MET A 18 4.99 -8.14 -11.10
C MET A 18 3.90 -8.72 -10.20
N SER A 19 2.66 -8.52 -10.58
CA SER A 19 1.50 -8.85 -9.75
C SER A 19 1.07 -10.30 -9.89
N SER A 20 1.35 -10.89 -11.05
CA SER A 20 1.25 -12.32 -11.32
C SER A 20 2.24 -12.70 -12.42
N THR A 21 2.24 -13.96 -12.82
CA THR A 21 3.04 -14.45 -13.97
C THR A 21 2.62 -13.83 -15.30
N ILE A 22 1.44 -13.21 -15.40
CA ILE A 22 0.89 -12.64 -16.63
C ILE A 22 0.44 -11.17 -16.49
N THR A 23 0.58 -10.54 -15.31
CA THR A 23 0.16 -9.15 -15.08
C THR A 23 1.27 -8.30 -14.47
N ILE A 24 1.52 -7.17 -15.12
CA ILE A 24 2.48 -6.14 -14.69
C ILE A 24 1.71 -4.83 -14.47
N GLY A 25 1.92 -4.17 -13.33
CA GLY A 25 1.26 -2.92 -13.00
C GLY A 25 1.22 -2.66 -11.49
N VAL A 26 0.04 -2.31 -10.98
CA VAL A 26 -0.16 -2.11 -9.54
C VAL A 26 -0.03 -3.42 -8.76
N PRO A 27 0.61 -3.44 -7.58
CA PRO A 27 0.86 -4.68 -6.85
C PRO A 27 -0.41 -5.47 -6.52
N ALA A 28 -0.26 -6.79 -6.40
CA ALA A 28 -1.34 -7.68 -5.96
C ALA A 28 -1.93 -7.25 -4.59
N MET A 29 -3.25 -7.37 -4.43
CA MET A 29 -3.93 -7.05 -3.17
C MET A 29 -3.42 -7.85 -1.97
N THR A 30 -2.88 -9.05 -2.19
CA THR A 30 -2.23 -9.87 -1.16
C THR A 30 -1.02 -9.19 -0.54
N ALA A 31 -0.25 -8.41 -1.32
CA ALA A 31 0.89 -7.66 -0.81
C ALA A 31 0.45 -6.54 0.16
N TRP A 32 -0.66 -5.87 -0.15
CA TRP A 32 -1.26 -4.85 0.71
C TRP A 32 -1.82 -5.45 1.99
N LEU A 33 -2.56 -6.56 1.89
CA LEU A 33 -3.09 -7.29 3.04
C LEU A 33 -1.96 -7.79 3.96
N GLY A 34 -0.90 -8.35 3.38
CA GLY A 34 0.28 -8.79 4.13
C GLY A 34 0.99 -7.65 4.85
N ALA A 35 1.12 -6.48 4.22
CA ALA A 35 1.71 -5.29 4.85
C ALA A 35 0.85 -4.76 6.02
N VAL A 36 -0.47 -4.68 5.84
CA VAL A 36 -1.41 -4.27 6.91
C VAL A 36 -1.37 -5.25 8.07
N HIS A 37 -1.38 -6.56 7.81
CA HIS A 37 -1.26 -7.56 8.86
C HIS A 37 0.12 -7.53 9.56
N ALA A 38 1.20 -7.22 8.84
CA ALA A 38 2.50 -7.02 9.45
C ALA A 38 2.51 -5.80 10.40
N LEU A 39 1.85 -4.70 10.01
CA LEU A 39 1.66 -3.53 10.87
C LEU A 39 0.84 -3.87 12.12
N GLU A 40 -0.28 -4.57 11.95
CA GLU A 40 -1.12 -5.07 13.05
C GLU A 40 -0.29 -5.81 14.10
N ARG A 41 0.54 -6.77 13.67
CA ARG A 41 1.42 -7.53 14.58
C ARG A 41 2.47 -6.66 15.26
N LYS A 42 2.99 -5.62 14.60
CA LYS A 42 3.96 -4.70 15.19
C LYS A 42 3.30 -3.83 16.28
N ILE A 43 2.11 -3.32 16.01
CA ILE A 43 1.33 -2.53 16.96
C ILE A 43 0.97 -3.34 18.21
N ASN A 44 0.50 -4.57 18.02
CA ASN A 44 0.14 -5.49 19.11
C ASN A 44 1.33 -5.86 20.03
N LYS A 45 2.60 -5.60 19.64
CA LYS A 45 3.74 -5.79 20.55
C LYS A 45 3.78 -4.76 21.68
N SER A 46 3.09 -3.63 21.52
CA SER A 46 2.93 -2.67 22.60
C SER A 46 1.81 -3.14 23.52
N TYR A 47 2.10 -3.34 24.80
CA TYR A 47 1.10 -3.73 25.81
C TYR A 47 -0.16 -2.84 25.85
N LYS A 48 -0.05 -1.59 25.37
CA LYS A 48 -1.19 -0.64 25.32
C LYS A 48 -2.17 -0.89 24.18
N PHE A 49 -1.75 -1.65 23.16
CA PHE A 49 -2.53 -1.91 21.95
C PHE A 49 -2.68 -3.41 21.71
N GLU A 50 -2.56 -4.21 22.77
CA GLU A 50 -2.81 -5.64 22.71
C GLU A 50 -4.30 -5.89 22.39
N GLY A 51 -4.56 -6.67 21.35
CA GLY A 51 -5.90 -6.97 20.87
C GLY A 51 -6.44 -6.00 19.81
N VAL A 52 -5.63 -5.05 19.33
CA VAL A 52 -6.01 -4.23 18.18
C VAL A 52 -6.01 -5.07 16.92
N GLN A 53 -7.10 -5.00 16.15
CA GLN A 53 -7.27 -5.78 14.92
C GLN A 53 -7.51 -4.88 13.71
N PHE A 54 -6.99 -5.32 12.54
CA PHE A 54 -7.15 -4.63 11.25
C PHE A 54 -7.90 -5.50 10.22
N PRO A 55 -9.23 -5.68 10.35
CA PRO A 55 -9.98 -6.69 9.59
C PRO A 55 -10.12 -6.39 8.10
N CYS A 56 -10.15 -5.11 7.70
CA CYS A 56 -10.38 -4.71 6.32
C CYS A 56 -9.42 -3.60 5.90
N THR A 57 -9.03 -3.61 4.63
CA THR A 57 -8.21 -2.57 4.03
C THR A 57 -8.68 -2.22 2.64
N THR A 58 -8.50 -0.96 2.27
CA THR A 58 -8.77 -0.41 0.94
C THR A 58 -7.59 0.42 0.50
N VAL A 59 -7.22 0.30 -0.78
CA VAL A 59 -6.14 1.08 -1.40
C VAL A 59 -6.75 1.98 -2.46
N SER A 60 -6.56 3.28 -2.30
CA SER A 60 -6.87 4.30 -3.30
C SER A 60 -5.57 4.72 -4.00
N TYR A 61 -5.48 4.53 -5.31
CA TYR A 61 -4.29 4.87 -6.11
C TYR A 61 -4.40 6.30 -6.62
N LEU A 62 -3.54 7.20 -6.12
CA LEU A 62 -3.50 8.60 -6.55
C LEU A 62 -2.55 8.79 -7.75
N LYS A 63 -1.39 8.16 -7.70
CA LYS A 63 -0.40 8.17 -8.79
C LYS A 63 0.29 6.82 -8.88
N THR A 64 0.49 6.35 -10.10
CA THR A 64 1.22 5.13 -10.43
C THR A 64 2.25 5.45 -11.48
N ASP A 65 3.51 5.13 -11.23
CA ASP A 65 4.63 5.42 -12.13
C ASP A 65 5.43 4.14 -12.34
N LEU A 66 5.02 3.38 -13.36
CA LEU A 66 5.63 2.10 -13.71
C LEU A 66 6.94 2.33 -14.46
N GLN A 67 8.01 1.68 -14.02
CA GLN A 67 9.34 1.83 -14.62
C GLN A 67 9.44 1.01 -15.91
N VAL A 68 8.89 1.58 -16.97
CA VAL A 68 8.93 1.02 -18.32
C VAL A 68 9.46 2.04 -19.31
N TYR A 69 10.02 1.53 -20.40
CA TYR A 69 10.52 2.33 -21.51
C TYR A 69 9.83 1.89 -22.81
N LYS A 70 9.54 2.86 -23.67
CA LYS A 70 9.01 2.60 -25.02
C LYS A 70 9.83 3.41 -26.01
N GLY A 71 10.57 2.71 -26.88
CA GLY A 71 11.37 3.33 -27.92
C GLY A 71 10.53 3.88 -29.06
N HIS A 72 11.18 4.65 -29.93
CA HIS A 72 10.54 5.16 -31.15
C HIS A 72 10.22 3.99 -32.09
N GLY A 73 8.94 3.81 -32.44
CA GLY A 73 8.48 2.73 -33.30
C GLY A 73 8.16 1.41 -32.56
N ASP A 74 8.41 1.32 -31.25
CA ASP A 74 8.05 0.13 -30.48
C ASP A 74 6.53 0.00 -30.32
N TYR A 75 6.02 -1.21 -30.43
CA TYR A 75 4.61 -1.49 -30.15
C TYR A 75 4.36 -1.64 -28.63
N ALA A 76 5.23 -2.41 -27.95
CA ALA A 76 5.13 -2.76 -26.55
C ALA A 76 6.09 -1.95 -25.66
N ASN A 77 5.83 -1.95 -24.35
CA ASN A 77 6.72 -1.38 -23.35
C ASN A 77 7.76 -2.44 -22.91
N SER A 78 9.01 -2.02 -22.74
CA SER A 78 10.08 -2.82 -22.14
C SER A 78 10.26 -2.46 -20.67
N ILE A 79 10.60 -3.46 -19.85
CA ILE A 79 10.87 -3.27 -18.41
C ILE A 79 12.25 -2.63 -18.24
N ILE A 80 12.35 -1.60 -17.39
CA ILE A 80 13.63 -1.00 -17.03
C ILE A 80 14.29 -1.87 -15.97
N GLY A 81 15.48 -2.39 -16.30
CA GLY A 81 16.27 -3.24 -15.41
C GLY A 81 17.31 -2.48 -14.59
N THR A 82 17.72 -3.05 -13.46
CA THR A 82 18.85 -2.56 -12.66
C THR A 82 20.12 -3.37 -12.93
N ALA A 83 21.29 -2.74 -12.77
CA ALA A 83 22.56 -3.45 -12.81
C ALA A 83 22.78 -4.21 -11.49
N ASN A 84 22.95 -5.51 -11.58
CA ASN A 84 23.35 -6.34 -10.43
C ASN A 84 24.88 -6.38 -10.31
N PRO A 85 25.42 -6.64 -9.10
CA PRO A 85 26.85 -6.87 -8.91
C PRO A 85 27.40 -7.94 -9.86
N LEU A 86 28.70 -7.83 -10.17
CA LEU A 86 29.41 -8.83 -10.96
C LEU A 86 29.48 -10.16 -10.18
N ASP A 87 29.57 -11.26 -10.91
CA ASP A 87 29.76 -12.59 -10.33
C ASP A 87 31.18 -12.78 -9.75
N ASP A 88 31.43 -13.95 -9.17
CA ASP A 88 32.72 -14.36 -8.61
C ASP A 88 33.87 -14.35 -9.62
N LYS A 89 33.55 -14.37 -10.92
CA LYS A 89 34.49 -14.32 -12.05
C LYS A 89 34.58 -12.93 -12.68
N GLY A 90 33.96 -11.91 -12.08
CA GLY A 90 33.95 -10.53 -12.58
C GLY A 90 33.11 -10.35 -13.85
N LYS A 91 32.23 -11.28 -14.19
CA LYS A 91 31.32 -11.20 -15.33
C LYS A 91 29.97 -10.64 -14.92
N ARG A 92 29.25 -10.08 -15.89
CA ARG A 92 27.90 -9.56 -15.69
C ARG A 92 26.97 -10.73 -15.35
N ALA A 93 26.30 -10.65 -14.20
CA ALA A 93 25.28 -11.60 -13.80
C ALA A 93 24.12 -11.65 -14.81
N SER A 94 23.43 -12.79 -14.87
CA SER A 94 22.23 -12.95 -15.68
C SER A 94 21.20 -11.87 -15.34
N PHE A 95 20.59 -11.31 -16.39
CA PHE A 95 19.55 -10.30 -16.22
C PHE A 95 18.27 -10.97 -15.71
N ILE A 96 17.80 -10.55 -14.55
CA ILE A 96 16.53 -10.97 -13.97
C ILE A 96 15.55 -9.81 -14.16
N GLU A 97 14.47 -10.08 -14.88
CA GLU A 97 13.41 -9.09 -15.10
C GLU A 97 12.60 -8.89 -13.83
N GLU A 98 12.76 -7.73 -13.20
CA GLU A 98 11.99 -7.34 -12.02
C GLU A 98 11.29 -5.99 -12.30
N PRO A 99 10.03 -6.00 -12.75
CA PRO A 99 9.32 -4.75 -13.00
C PRO A 99 9.03 -4.04 -11.67
N ARG A 100 9.32 -2.74 -11.63
CA ARG A 100 9.19 -1.88 -10.45
C ARG A 100 8.26 -0.71 -10.72
N ILE A 101 7.60 -0.24 -9.67
CA ILE A 101 6.65 0.87 -9.73
C ILE A 101 6.82 1.81 -8.54
N HIS A 102 6.76 3.11 -8.79
CA HIS A 102 6.57 4.12 -7.74
C HIS A 102 5.08 4.39 -7.57
N LEU A 103 4.63 4.49 -6.34
CA LEU A 103 3.22 4.61 -6.00
C LEU A 103 3.01 5.80 -5.08
N LYS A 104 1.90 6.50 -5.28
CA LYS A 104 1.31 7.40 -4.31
C LYS A 104 -0.11 6.92 -4.04
N VAL A 105 -0.38 6.44 -2.84
CA VAL A 105 -1.65 5.78 -2.48
C VAL A 105 -2.22 6.37 -1.19
N SER A 106 -3.53 6.30 -1.00
CA SER A 106 -4.15 6.48 0.30
C SER A 106 -4.73 5.17 0.75
N LEU A 107 -4.45 4.78 1.99
CA LEU A 107 -4.95 3.54 2.59
C LEU A 107 -6.02 3.86 3.60
N LEU A 108 -7.12 3.10 3.56
CA LEU A 108 -8.15 3.10 4.58
C LEU A 108 -8.17 1.71 5.22
N ILE A 109 -7.92 1.64 6.52
CA ILE A 109 -7.82 0.39 7.28
C ILE A 109 -8.90 0.43 8.36
N GLU A 110 -9.78 -0.56 8.42
CA GLU A 110 -10.71 -0.71 9.54
C GLU A 110 -9.94 -1.12 10.80
N THR A 111 -10.30 -0.58 11.96
CA THR A 111 -9.66 -0.92 13.23
C THR A 111 -10.67 -1.26 14.32
N GLU A 112 -10.38 -2.34 15.04
CA GLU A 112 -11.13 -2.81 16.20
C GLU A 112 -10.20 -2.90 17.42
N GLY A 113 -10.77 -2.85 18.62
CA GLY A 113 -10.00 -2.94 19.88
C GLY A 113 -9.24 -1.68 20.31
N LEU A 114 -9.30 -0.59 19.53
CA LEU A 114 -8.63 0.68 19.86
C LEU A 114 -9.47 1.54 20.83
N ALA A 115 -9.00 1.67 22.07
CA ALA A 115 -9.58 2.57 23.07
C ALA A 115 -9.37 4.05 22.71
N GLY A 116 -10.37 4.90 22.99
CA GLY A 116 -10.40 6.31 22.56
C GLY A 116 -9.43 7.23 23.28
N ASP A 117 -8.99 6.85 24.48
CA ASP A 117 -8.08 7.63 25.33
C ASP A 117 -6.60 7.55 24.88
N CYS A 118 -6.28 6.63 23.97
CA CYS A 118 -4.92 6.38 23.49
C CYS A 118 -4.69 6.73 22.02
N GLU A 119 -5.62 7.46 21.39
CA GLU A 119 -5.63 7.72 19.95
C GLU A 119 -4.43 8.53 19.46
N ASP A 120 -4.03 9.60 20.16
CA ASP A 120 -2.86 10.40 19.78
C ASP A 120 -1.56 9.58 19.83
N LYS A 121 -1.40 8.79 20.90
CA LYS A 121 -0.25 7.89 21.08
C LYS A 121 -0.25 6.78 20.04
N PHE A 122 -1.44 6.29 19.68
CA PHE A 122 -1.59 5.31 18.62
C PHE A 122 -1.13 5.88 17.28
N ILE A 123 -1.59 7.07 16.91
CA ILE A 123 -1.19 7.73 15.65
C ILE A 123 0.33 7.93 15.61
N GLU A 124 0.95 8.35 16.71
CA GLU A 124 2.40 8.52 16.80
C GLU A 124 3.16 7.21 16.57
N ILE A 125 2.78 6.15 17.28
CA ILE A 125 3.42 4.83 17.18
C ILE A 125 3.17 4.20 15.82
N PHE A 126 1.95 4.30 15.30
CA PHE A 126 1.56 3.82 13.98
C PHE A 126 2.37 4.51 12.88
N SER A 127 2.50 5.83 12.95
CA SER A 127 3.32 6.61 12.01
C SER A 127 4.79 6.19 12.04
N LYS A 128 5.35 5.94 13.24
CA LYS A 128 6.73 5.43 13.40
C LYS A 128 6.91 4.04 12.79
N GLU A 129 5.95 3.14 12.96
CA GLU A 129 6.00 1.79 12.39
C GLU A 129 5.73 1.79 10.88
N LEU A 130 4.96 2.76 10.37
CA LEU A 130 4.68 2.94 8.96
C LEU A 130 5.96 3.26 8.17
N TYR A 131 6.80 4.20 8.65
CA TYR A 131 8.10 4.50 8.03
C TYR A 131 9.07 3.30 7.98
N LYS A 132 8.97 2.37 8.94
CA LYS A 132 9.81 1.16 8.99
C LYS A 132 9.22 -0.01 8.20
N SER A 133 8.10 0.19 7.54
CA SER A 133 7.38 -0.88 6.86
C SER A 133 7.63 -0.84 5.36
N LYS A 134 7.46 -2.01 4.73
CA LYS A 134 7.58 -2.17 3.28
C LYS A 134 6.22 -2.57 2.73
N PHE A 135 5.87 -2.01 1.59
CA PHE A 135 4.64 -2.33 0.87
C PHE A 135 5.00 -2.90 -0.49
N ALA A 136 4.59 -4.15 -0.74
CA ALA A 136 4.96 -4.90 -1.95
C ALA A 136 6.48 -4.89 -2.24
N GLY A 137 7.31 -4.96 -1.19
CA GLY A 137 8.77 -4.91 -1.29
C GLY A 137 9.37 -3.51 -1.45
N GLY A 138 8.54 -2.49 -1.73
CA GLY A 138 8.96 -1.09 -1.84
C GLY A 138 9.12 -0.40 -0.49
N ASP A 139 9.90 0.68 -0.49
CA ASP A 139 10.20 1.51 0.68
C ASP A 139 9.19 2.65 0.83
N VAL A 140 8.75 2.90 2.05
CA VAL A 140 7.94 4.09 2.37
C VAL A 140 8.85 5.30 2.40
N MET A 141 8.62 6.24 1.49
CA MET A 141 9.39 7.48 1.39
C MET A 141 8.79 8.57 2.26
N ASP A 142 7.47 8.75 2.16
CA ASP A 142 6.74 9.80 2.87
C ASP A 142 5.23 9.51 2.91
N PHE A 143 4.49 10.24 3.74
CA PHE A 143 3.03 10.28 3.74
C PHE A 143 2.56 11.62 4.33
N GLU A 144 1.41 12.14 3.90
CA GLU A 144 0.93 13.45 4.36
C GLU A 144 0.50 13.40 5.83
N ARG A 145 -0.34 12.43 6.19
CA ARG A 145 -0.90 12.30 7.55
C ARG A 145 -1.56 10.96 7.78
N VAL A 146 -1.56 10.56 9.05
CA VAL A 146 -2.37 9.45 9.57
C VAL A 146 -3.48 10.04 10.43
N ARG A 147 -4.73 9.64 10.18
CA ARG A 147 -5.92 10.12 10.93
C ARG A 147 -6.82 8.95 11.30
N LEU A 148 -7.47 9.06 12.45
CA LEU A 148 -8.60 8.22 12.80
C LEU A 148 -9.89 8.87 12.29
N VAL A 149 -10.71 8.06 11.62
CA VAL A 149 -12.00 8.49 11.07
C VAL A 149 -13.07 7.53 11.56
N TYR A 150 -14.24 8.05 11.86
CA TYR A 150 -15.35 7.29 12.41
C TYR A 150 -16.50 7.27 11.43
N SER A 151 -17.24 6.17 11.43
CA SER A 151 -18.51 6.08 10.72
C SER A 151 -19.58 5.45 11.59
N ASN A 152 -20.73 6.10 11.64
CA ASN A 152 -21.94 5.55 12.24
C ASN A 152 -22.72 4.64 11.27
N GLY A 153 -22.21 4.43 10.06
CA GLY A 153 -22.84 3.62 9.02
C GLY A 153 -23.90 4.37 8.20
N ASP A 154 -24.00 5.69 8.36
CA ASP A 154 -24.87 6.52 7.55
C ASP A 154 -24.22 6.88 6.19
N VAL A 155 -25.06 7.31 5.26
CA VAL A 155 -24.62 7.65 3.91
C VAL A 155 -23.71 8.89 3.92
N HIS A 156 -23.91 9.80 4.88
CA HIS A 156 -23.14 11.03 4.98
C HIS A 156 -21.70 10.76 5.43
N ASP A 157 -21.47 10.00 6.50
CA ASP A 157 -20.12 9.63 6.94
C ASP A 157 -19.39 8.85 5.85
N THR A 158 -20.09 7.92 5.21
CA THR A 158 -19.52 7.12 4.11
C THR A 158 -19.04 8.02 2.97
N ARG A 159 -19.87 8.97 2.53
CA ARG A 159 -19.50 9.92 1.46
C ARG A 159 -18.32 10.80 1.88
N LYS A 160 -18.26 11.22 3.14
CA LYS A 160 -17.16 12.01 3.69
C LYS A 160 -15.85 11.21 3.73
N ILE A 161 -15.89 9.93 4.10
CA ILE A 161 -14.70 9.07 4.06
C ILE A 161 -14.23 8.86 2.62
N VAL A 162 -15.16 8.56 1.71
CA VAL A 162 -14.83 8.39 0.28
C VAL A 162 -14.25 9.65 -0.31
N SER A 163 -14.74 10.84 0.06
CA SER A 163 -14.17 12.10 -0.44
C SER A 163 -12.74 12.35 0.03
N MET A 164 -12.33 11.79 1.18
CA MET A 164 -10.93 11.84 1.64
C MET A 164 -9.99 10.93 0.84
N LEU A 165 -10.53 9.95 0.10
CA LEU A 165 -9.75 9.07 -0.79
C LEU A 165 -9.61 9.63 -2.21
N MET A 166 -10.33 10.71 -2.53
CA MET A 166 -10.20 11.42 -3.80
C MET A 166 -8.88 12.21 -3.83
N PRO A 167 -8.27 12.41 -5.01
CA PRO A 167 -8.74 12.03 -6.36
C PRO A 167 -8.38 10.60 -6.78
N GLY A 168 -7.98 9.72 -5.85
CA GLY A 168 -7.49 8.39 -6.20
C GLY A 168 -8.56 7.40 -6.65
N PHE A 169 -8.09 6.31 -7.27
CA PHE A 169 -8.93 5.22 -7.77
C PHE A 169 -8.87 4.00 -6.85
N VAL A 170 -10.03 3.51 -6.41
CA VAL A 170 -10.14 2.33 -5.55
C VAL A 170 -10.30 1.06 -6.40
N VAL A 171 -9.53 0.03 -6.06
CA VAL A 171 -9.64 -1.30 -6.68
C VAL A 171 -10.74 -2.11 -5.98
N VAL A 172 -11.63 -2.69 -6.78
CA VAL A 172 -12.71 -3.57 -6.31
C VAL A 172 -12.65 -4.88 -7.08
N GLU A 173 -12.70 -5.99 -6.36
CA GLU A 173 -12.83 -7.30 -6.99
C GLU A 173 -14.22 -7.45 -7.62
N ARG A 174 -14.26 -7.80 -8.91
CA ARG A 174 -15.50 -7.98 -9.68
C ARG A 174 -15.62 -9.41 -10.20
N LYS A 175 -15.83 -10.38 -9.29
CA LYS A 175 -15.98 -11.80 -9.64
C LYS A 175 -17.26 -12.13 -10.43
N PHE A 176 -18.34 -11.36 -10.28
CA PHE A 176 -19.66 -11.71 -10.80
C PHE A 176 -20.16 -10.85 -11.98
N ARG A 177 -19.26 -10.25 -12.76
CA ARG A 177 -19.66 -9.27 -13.80
C ARG A 177 -20.28 -9.89 -15.08
N PHE A 178 -20.29 -11.21 -15.21
CA PHE A 178 -20.82 -11.93 -16.38
C PHE A 178 -21.87 -12.98 -16.02
N ARG A 179 -22.72 -12.71 -15.02
CA ARG A 179 -23.98 -13.43 -14.85
C ARG A 179 -25.13 -12.54 -15.31
#